data_AF-A0A5C7A8X6-F1
#
_entry.id   AF-A0A5C7A8X6-F1
#
_cell.length_a   1.000
_cell.length_b   1.000
_cell.length_c   1.000
_cell.angle_alpha   90.00
_cell.angle_beta   90.00
_cell.angle_gamma   90.00
#
_symmetry.space_group_name_H-M   'P 1'
#
loop_
_entity.id
_entity.type
_entity.pdbx_description
1 polymer ?
#
loop_
_entity_poly.entity_id
_entity_poly.type
_entity_poly.pdbx_seq_one_letter_code
_entity_poly.pdbx_strand_id
1 'polypeptide(L)' 'MASFQDRIPANMWRVVFYERRGNRVHLDRTGPWLPEKTLARNWAHWFIERGYHVALQDQNGGLEKLHVGLPG' A
#
# COMPACT_ATOMS: atom_id res chain seq x y z
N MET A 1 -30.86 -8.60 8.02
CA MET A 1 -29.55 -9.29 7.92
C MET A 1 -28.59 -8.31 7.28
N ALA A 2 -27.57 -7.83 8.00
CA ALA A 2 -26.56 -6.93 7.41
C ALA A 2 -25.75 -7.70 6.36
N SER A 3 -25.58 -7.12 5.18
CA SER A 3 -24.84 -7.73 4.08
C SER A 3 -23.36 -7.87 4.49
N PHE A 4 -22.67 -8.90 4.00
CA PHE A 4 -21.21 -9.01 4.16
C PHE A 4 -20.49 -7.76 3.61
N GLN A 5 -21.08 -7.07 2.62
CA GLN A 5 -20.57 -5.80 2.10
C GLN A 5 -20.64 -4.65 3.12
N ASP A 6 -21.62 -4.62 4.03
CA ASP A 6 -21.75 -3.56 5.05
C ASP A 6 -20.65 -3.63 6.12
N ARG A 7 -19.90 -4.74 6.15
CA ARG A 7 -18.81 -4.98 7.11
C ARG A 7 -17.43 -4.62 6.57
N ILE A 8 -17.30 -4.24 5.30
CA ILE A 8 -16.03 -3.80 4.73
C ILE A 8 -15.91 -2.30 4.97
N PRO A 9 -15.09 -1.83 5.93
CA PRO A 9 -14.88 -0.41 6.15
C PRO A 9 -14.64 0.32 4.84
N ALA A 10 -15.42 1.36 4.56
CA ALA A 10 -15.44 2.06 3.27
C ALA A 10 -14.15 2.85 2.94
N ASN A 11 -13.05 2.61 3.64
CA ASN A 11 -11.81 3.37 3.57
C ASN A 11 -10.58 2.50 3.90
N MET A 12 -10.50 1.27 3.36
CA MET A 12 -9.31 0.45 3.59
C MET A 12 -8.11 0.93 2.77
N TRP A 13 -6.92 0.73 3.35
CA TRP A 13 -5.63 1.09 2.78
C TRP A 13 -4.66 -0.07 2.92
N ARG A 14 -3.75 -0.25 1.97
CA ARG A 14 -2.62 -1.18 2.12
C ARG A 14 -1.32 -0.54 1.71
N VAL A 15 -0.23 -1.05 2.25
CA VAL A 15 1.12 -0.75 1.76
C VAL A 15 1.38 -1.67 0.56
N VAL A 16 1.90 -1.09 -0.51
CA VAL A 16 2.32 -1.81 -1.72
C VAL A 16 3.79 -1.55 -1.97
N PHE A 17 4.52 -2.56 -2.44
CA PHE A 17 5.97 -2.49 -2.61
C PHE A 17 6.32 -2.38 -4.09
N TYR A 18 7.32 -1.56 -4.40
CA TYR A 18 7.95 -1.55 -5.72
C TYR A 18 9.12 -2.51 -5.73
N GLU A 19 9.05 -3.52 -6.60
CA GLU A 19 10.12 -4.48 -6.81
C GLU A 19 10.72 -4.32 -8.20
N ARG A 20 12.04 -4.20 -8.29
CA ARG A 20 12.73 -4.26 -9.57
C ARG A 20 13.03 -5.71 -9.92
N ARG A 21 12.50 -6.16 -11.07
CA ARG A 21 12.81 -7.48 -11.66
C ARG A 21 13.42 -7.23 -13.04
N GLY A 22 14.76 -7.19 -13.08
CA GLY A 22 15.52 -6.80 -14.27
C GLY A 22 15.25 -5.34 -14.67
N ASN A 23 14.77 -5.13 -15.89
CA ASN A 23 14.46 -3.79 -16.42
C ASN A 23 13.02 -3.31 -16.12
N ARG A 24 12.24 -4.08 -15.35
CA ARG A 24 10.83 -3.76 -15.06
C ARG A 24 10.62 -3.55 -13.57
N VAL A 25 9.87 -2.50 -13.23
CA VAL A 25 9.35 -2.29 -11.88
C VAL A 25 7.97 -2.92 -11.78
N HIS A 26 7.79 -3.80 -10.81
CA HIS A 26 6.52 -4.43 -10.47
C HIS A 26 5.99 -3.85 -9.16
N LEU A 27 4.67 -3.86 -9.01
CA LEU A 27 4.01 -3.47 -7.77
C LEU A 27 3.49 -4.73 -7.07
N ASP A 28 4.08 -5.07 -5.92
CA ASP A 28 3.55 -6.09 -5.05
C ASP A 28 2.39 -5.52 -4.21
N ARG A 29 1.23 -6.17 -4.34
CA ARG A 29 -0.05 -5.81 -3.74
C ARG A 29 -0.52 -6.82 -2.69
N THR A 30 0.34 -7.74 -2.26
CA THR A 30 -0.01 -8.81 -1.32
C THR A 30 -0.17 -8.33 0.13
N GLY A 31 0.20 -7.09 0.44
CA GLY A 31 0.02 -6.48 1.75
C GLY A 31 -1.44 -6.51 2.24
N PRO A 32 -1.67 -6.70 3.55
CA PRO A 32 -3.01 -6.76 4.11
C PRO A 32 -3.73 -5.42 4.01
N TRP A 33 -5.06 -5.47 3.92
CA TRP A 33 -5.89 -4.29 4.04
C TRP A 33 -5.97 -3.83 5.50
N LEU A 34 -5.67 -2.55 5.72
CA LEU A 34 -5.71 -1.86 6.98
C LEU A 34 -6.94 -0.94 7.00
N PRO A 35 -7.64 -0.84 8.14
CA PRO A 35 -8.89 -0.08 8.22
C PRO A 35 -8.69 1.44 8.19
N GLU A 36 -7.47 1.92 8.46
CA GLU A 36 -7.16 3.34 8.58
C GLU A 36 -5.92 3.74 7.76
N LYS A 37 -6.02 4.90 7.09
CA LYS A 37 -4.91 5.48 6.32
C LYS A 37 -3.69 5.75 7.19
N THR A 38 -3.89 6.26 8.41
CA THR A 38 -2.80 6.62 9.33
C THR A 38 -1.97 5.40 9.70
N LEU A 39 -2.62 4.26 9.97
CA LEU A 39 -1.93 3.01 10.24
C LEU A 39 -1.10 2.55 9.03
N ALA A 40 -1.68 2.61 7.83
CA ALA A 40 -0.97 2.27 6.60
C ALA A 40 0.24 3.19 6.35
N ARG A 41 0.08 4.49 6.63
CA ARG A 41 1.15 5.48 6.52
C ARG A 41 2.29 5.22 7.52
N ASN A 42 1.98 4.88 8.77
CA ASN A 42 3.00 4.55 9.77
C ASN A 42 3.83 3.34 9.34
N TRP A 43 3.19 2.29 8.82
CA TRP A 43 3.88 1.14 8.24
C TRP A 43 4.73 1.54 7.04
N ALA A 44 4.18 2.32 6.12
CA ALA A 44 4.93 2.78 4.96
C ALA A 44 6.20 3.55 5.35
N HIS A 45 6.12 4.46 6.33
CA HIS A 45 7.30 5.15 6.87
C HIS A 45 8.32 4.18 7.46
N TRP A 46 7.88 3.22 8.26
CA TRP A 46 8.76 2.20 8.84
C TRP A 46 9.49 1.37 7.78
N PHE A 47 8.83 1.05 6.66
CA PHE A 47 9.45 0.37 5.51
C PHE A 47 10.41 1.29 4.76
N ILE A 48 10.05 2.56 4.54
CA ILE A 48 10.91 3.54 3.88
C ILE A 48 12.22 3.73 4.64
N GLU A 49 12.18 3.84 5.97
CA GLU A 49 13.36 3.96 6.84
C GLU A 49 14.33 2.77 6.70
N ARG A 50 13.86 1.63 6.20
CA ARG A 50 14.64 0.41 5.96
C ARG A 50 15.07 0.26 4.50
N GLY A 51 14.82 1.26 3.66
CA GLY A 51 15.21 1.29 2.25
C GLY A 51 14.22 0.63 1.29
N TYR A 52 13.00 0.31 1.74
CA TYR A 52 11.97 -0.21 0.84
C TYR A 52 11.29 0.92 0.07
N HIS A 53 11.06 0.68 -1.22
CA HIS A 53 10.24 1.56 -2.06
C HIS A 53 8.79 1.15 -1.95
N VAL A 54 7.95 2.01 -1.40
CA VAL A 54 6.52 1.70 -1.16
C VAL A 54 5.59 2.80 -1.63
N ALA A 55 4.32 2.44 -1.81
CA ALA A 55 3.20 3.36 -1.94
C ALA A 55 2.05 2.90 -1.05
N LEU A 56 1.04 3.76 -0.87
CA LEU A 56 -0.24 3.37 -0.30
C LEU A 56 -1.24 3.15 -1.41
N GLN A 57 -2.02 2.09 -1.29
CA GLN A 57 -3.15 1.84 -2.16
C GLN A 57 -4.45 1.90 -1.38
N ASP A 58 -5.43 2.66 -1.86
CA ASP A 58 -6.79 2.62 -1.35
C ASP A 58 -7.58 1.44 -1.94
N GLN A 59 -8.67 1.07 -1.29
CA GLN A 59 -9.55 -0.03 -1.72
C GLN A 59 -10.17 0.14 -3.13
N ASN A 60 -10.24 1.37 -3.63
CA ASN A 60 -10.75 1.68 -4.97
C ASN A 60 -9.66 1.58 -6.04
N GLY A 61 -8.42 1.30 -5.64
CA GLY A 61 -7.27 1.14 -6.52
C GLY A 61 -6.39 2.37 -6.67
N GLY A 62 -6.73 3.49 -6.03
CA GLY A 62 -5.93 4.72 -6.04
C GLY A 62 -4.58 4.52 -5.35
N LEU A 63 -3.52 5.09 -5.93
CA LEU A 63 -2.15 4.95 -5.43
C LEU A 63 -1.56 6.30 -5.00
N GLU A 64 -1.10 6.37 -3.75
CA GLU A 64 -0.33 7.49 -3.19
C GLU A 64 1.14 7.07 -3.07
N LYS A 65 1.99 7.65 -3.92
CA LYS A 65 3.44 7.39 -3.87
C LYS A 65 4.06 8.15 -2.70
N LEU A 66 4.74 7.43 -1.82
CA LEU A 66 5.37 8.01 -0.62
C LEU A 66 6.89 8.15 -0.74
N HIS A 67 7.51 7.57 -1.78
CA HIS A 67 8.95 7.64 -2.00
C HIS A 67 9.30 8.41 -3.29
N VAL A 68 10.32 9.26 -3.22
CA VAL A 68 10.85 10.00 -4.39
C VAL A 68 11.86 9.09 -5.10
N GLY A 69 11.41 8.45 -6.18
CA GLY A 69 12.26 7.58 -7.02
C GLY A 69 11.86 6.10 -6.97
N LEU A 70 12.10 5.42 -8.10
CA LEU A 70 11.93 3.97 -8.25
C LEU A 70 13.18 3.23 -7.74
N PRO A 71 13.06 1.94 -7.36
CA PRO A 71 14.23 1.16 -6.97
C PRO A 71 15.31 1.21 -8.05
N GLY A 72 16.53 1.53 -7.62
CA GLY A 72 17.73 1.72 -8.46
C GLY A 72 18.28 0.45 -9.07
#